data_AF-A0A7Y8IA38-F1
#
_entry.id   AF-A0A7Y8IA38-F1
#
_cell.length_a   1.000
_cell.length_b   1.000
_cell.length_c   1.000
_cell.angle_alpha   90.00
_cell.angle_beta   90.00
_cell.angle_gamma   90.00
#
_symmetry.space_group_name_H-M   'P 1'
#
loop_
_entity.id
_entity.type
_entity.pdbx_description
1 polymer ?
#
loop_
_entity_poly.entity_id
_entity_poly.type
_entity_poly.pdbx_seq_one_letter_code
_entity_poly.pdbx_strand_id
1 'polypeptide(L)'
;MINEDDNILPGTLTLGFDYNQGFNNLPGNSKSPRLSMGFEWKPGDWIPYLRTGVSIGGADEFAWAVGLGMYTEVIEFNFATSYFQAVVAPNSAKQISVAFGSRWKF
;
A
#
# COMPACT_ATOMS: atom_id res chain seq x y z
N MET A 1 23.40 -17.32 -17.97
CA MET A 1 23.20 -17.81 -16.60
C MET A 1 23.26 -16.60 -15.70
N ILE A 2 22.14 -16.21 -15.09
CA ILE A 2 22.16 -15.26 -13.97
C ILE A 2 22.41 -16.14 -12.74
N ASN A 3 23.46 -15.85 -11.97
CA ASN A 3 23.74 -16.57 -10.74
C ASN A 3 22.62 -16.28 -9.73
N GLU A 4 22.13 -17.32 -9.05
CA GLU A 4 21.15 -17.18 -7.96
C GLU A 4 21.67 -16.33 -6.78
N ASP A 5 23.00 -16.15 -6.71
CA ASP A 5 23.71 -15.34 -5.71
C ASP A 5 23.67 -13.82 -5.98
N ASP A 6 23.19 -13.36 -7.15
CA ASP A 6 23.09 -11.93 -7.50
C ASP A 6 21.73 -11.31 -7.11
N ASN A 7 20.98 -11.94 -6.20
CA ASN A 7 19.73 -11.39 -5.69
C ASN A 7 20.01 -10.24 -4.71
N ILE A 8 20.05 -9.03 -5.25
CA ILE A 8 20.19 -7.75 -4.51
C ILE A 8 19.07 -7.54 -3.46
N LEU A 9 17.90 -8.16 -3.64
CA LEU A 9 16.75 -8.00 -2.74
C LEU A 9 16.32 -9.35 -2.16
N PRO A 10 16.35 -9.54 -0.82
CA PRO A 10 15.88 -10.76 -0.21
C PRO A 10 14.35 -10.87 -0.28
N GLY A 11 13.87 -12.10 -0.38
CA GLY A 11 12.46 -12.45 -0.30
C GLY A 11 11.67 -12.12 -1.57
N THR A 12 10.41 -11.70 -1.40
CA THR A 12 9.48 -11.45 -2.51
C THR A 12 9.07 -9.98 -2.55
N LEU A 13 9.23 -9.36 -3.71
CA LEU A 13 8.73 -8.02 -4.01
C LEU A 13 7.58 -8.12 -5.01
N THR A 14 6.40 -7.65 -4.62
CA THR A 14 5.24 -7.50 -5.50
C THR A 14 5.10 -6.03 -5.85
N LEU A 15 5.01 -5.72 -7.14
CA LEU A 15 4.76 -4.37 -7.65
C LEU A 15 3.34 -4.32 -8.21
N GLY A 16 2.64 -3.22 -7.94
CA GLY A 16 1.30 -2.96 -8.45
C GLY A 16 1.24 -1.62 -9.16
N PHE A 17 0.53 -1.58 -10.28
CA PHE A 17 0.14 -0.37 -10.98
C PHE A 17 -1.32 -0.50 -11.40
N ASP A 18 -2.09 0.57 -11.23
CA ASP A 18 -3.52 0.60 -11.51
C ASP A 18 -3.88 1.97 -12.11
N TYR A 19 -4.72 1.94 -13.14
CA TYR A 19 -5.43 3.08 -13.67
C TYR A 19 -6.93 2.84 -13.51
N ASN A 20 -7.61 3.80 -12.87
CA ASN A 20 -9.03 3.74 -12.63
C ASN A 20 -9.71 5.00 -13.17
N GLN A 21 -10.69 4.84 -14.05
CA GLN A 21 -11.56 5.94 -14.49
C GLN A 21 -12.99 5.43 -14.68
N GLY A 22 -13.91 6.10 -14.00
CA GLY A 22 -15.34 5.87 -14.09
C GLY A 22 -16.00 6.64 -15.23
N PHE A 23 -17.24 6.23 -15.54
CA PHE A 23 -18.11 6.93 -16.50
C PHE A 23 -19.16 7.83 -15.81
N ASN A 24 -19.17 7.90 -14.49
CA ASN A 24 -20.06 8.75 -13.69
C ASN A 24 -19.39 9.21 -12.39
N ASN A 25 -20.08 10.08 -11.65
CA ASN A 25 -19.62 10.62 -10.35
C ASN A 25 -20.56 10.15 -9.23
N LEU A 26 -20.69 8.84 -9.06
CA LEU A 26 -21.41 8.20 -7.95
C LEU A 26 -20.43 7.70 -6.88
N PRO A 27 -20.87 7.41 -5.64
CA PRO A 27 -19.98 6.90 -4.59
C PRO A 27 -19.15 5.70 -5.07
N GLY A 28 -17.83 5.76 -4.88
CA GLY A 28 -16.89 4.75 -5.36
C GLY A 28 -16.52 4.86 -6.85
N ASN A 29 -16.97 5.90 -7.56
CA ASN A 29 -16.69 6.11 -8.98
C ASN A 29 -16.39 7.59 -9.28
N SER A 30 -15.53 7.85 -10.26
CA SER A 30 -15.19 9.22 -10.67
C SER A 30 -14.86 9.29 -12.15
N LYS A 31 -15.36 10.32 -12.84
CA LYS A 31 -14.92 10.65 -14.20
C LYS A 31 -13.47 11.16 -14.25
N SER A 32 -12.93 11.61 -13.12
CA SER A 32 -11.52 12.01 -12.99
C SER A 32 -10.66 10.74 -12.91
N PRO A 33 -9.66 10.58 -13.79
CA PRO A 33 -8.79 9.41 -13.75
C PRO A 33 -7.96 9.40 -12.46
N ARG A 34 -7.73 8.21 -11.91
CA ARG A 34 -6.80 7.95 -10.83
C ARG A 34 -5.71 7.00 -11.31
N LEU A 35 -4.46 7.38 -11.07
CA LEU A 35 -3.31 6.51 -11.24
C LEU A 35 -2.82 6.12 -9.86
N SER A 36 -2.47 4.85 -9.68
CA SER A 36 -1.88 4.37 -8.44
C SER A 36 -0.79 3.36 -8.71
N MET A 37 0.24 3.40 -7.87
CA MET A 37 1.31 2.43 -7.87
C MET A 37 1.73 2.12 -6.45
N GLY A 38 2.24 0.93 -6.22
CA GLY A 38 2.73 0.55 -4.91
C GLY A 38 3.56 -0.71 -4.96
N PHE A 39 4.11 -1.05 -3.81
CA PHE A 39 4.79 -2.31 -3.62
C PHE A 39 4.45 -2.95 -2.29
N GLU A 40 4.53 -4.27 -2.28
CA GLU A 40 4.59 -5.10 -1.09
C GLU A 40 5.91 -5.85 -1.10
N TRP A 41 6.69 -5.70 -0.03
CA TRP A 41 7.95 -6.39 0.14
C TRP A 41 7.88 -7.31 1.36
N LYS A 42 8.08 -8.61 1.10
CA LYS A 42 8.20 -9.67 2.09
C LYS A 42 9.64 -10.20 2.07
N PRO A 43 10.55 -9.65 2.91
CA PRO A 43 11.95 -10.07 2.91
C PRO A 43 12.19 -11.47 3.53
N GLY A 44 11.28 -11.95 4.37
CA GLY A 44 11.34 -13.27 5.02
C GLY A 44 10.16 -13.48 5.97
N ASP A 45 10.02 -14.68 6.51
CA ASP A 45 8.84 -15.04 7.34
C ASP A 45 8.83 -14.40 8.73
N TRP A 46 10.00 -13.99 9.24
CA TRP A 46 10.16 -13.38 10.57
C TRP A 46 10.24 -11.84 10.55
N ILE A 47 10.25 -11.23 9.36
CA ILE A 47 10.33 -9.78 9.18
C ILE A 47 8.95 -9.26 8.75
N PRO A 48 8.44 -8.17 9.36
CA PRO A 48 7.19 -7.57 8.92
C PRO A 48 7.21 -7.18 7.44
N TYR A 49 6.10 -7.42 6.75
CA TYR A 49 5.92 -7.09 5.34
C TYR A 49 5.77 -5.59 5.24
N LEU A 50 6.57 -4.96 4.39
CA LEU A 50 6.47 -3.54 4.14
C LEU A 50 5.57 -3.30 2.94
N ARG A 51 4.57 -2.43 3.11
CA ARG A 51 3.68 -1.99 2.04
C ARG A 51 3.73 -0.49 1.94
N THR A 52 3.81 0.03 0.73
CA THR A 52 3.64 1.46 0.48
C THR A 52 3.07 1.66 -0.92
N GLY A 53 2.33 2.72 -1.09
CA GLY A 53 1.76 3.06 -2.39
C GLY A 53 1.35 4.51 -2.45
N VAL A 54 1.37 5.05 -3.66
CA VAL A 54 0.91 6.40 -3.95
C VAL A 54 -0.23 6.34 -4.96
N SER A 55 -1.16 7.27 -4.83
CA SER A 55 -2.19 7.51 -5.84
C SER A 55 -2.32 8.99 -6.11
N ILE A 56 -2.60 9.32 -7.36
CA ILE A 56 -2.86 10.69 -7.84
C ILE A 56 -4.14 10.72 -8.68
N GLY A 57 -4.91 11.80 -8.55
CA GLY A 57 -6.18 11.98 -9.24
C GLY A 57 -7.35 11.29 -8.53
N GLY A 58 -8.45 11.07 -9.26
CA GLY A 58 -9.70 10.61 -8.68
C GLY A 58 -10.28 11.61 -7.66
N ALA A 59 -10.98 11.10 -6.64
CA ALA A 59 -11.55 11.91 -5.57
C ALA A 59 -10.52 12.30 -4.49
N ASP A 60 -9.43 11.54 -4.37
CA ASP A 60 -8.46 11.68 -3.27
C ASP A 60 -7.32 12.67 -3.58
N GLU A 61 -7.23 13.19 -4.82
CA GLU A 61 -6.18 14.08 -5.37
C GLU A 61 -4.75 13.52 -5.27
N PHE A 62 -4.23 13.35 -4.06
CA PHE A 62 -2.99 12.69 -3.74
C PHE A 62 -3.12 11.93 -2.40
N ALA A 63 -2.82 10.63 -2.43
CA ALA A 63 -2.74 9.81 -1.22
C ALA A 63 -1.46 8.97 -1.22
N TRP A 64 -0.77 8.96 -0.08
CA TRP A 64 0.39 8.11 0.16
C TRP A 64 0.09 7.17 1.32
N ALA A 65 -0.03 5.89 1.04
CA ALA A 65 -0.25 4.85 2.02
C ALA A 65 1.06 4.18 2.45
N VAL A 66 1.17 3.85 3.73
CA VAL A 66 2.25 3.02 4.30
C VAL A 66 1.62 1.99 5.23
N GLY A 67 2.09 0.75 5.18
CA GLY A 67 1.61 -0.33 6.02
C GLY A 67 2.69 -1.36 6.38
N LEU A 68 2.47 -2.02 7.50
CA LEU A 68 3.27 -3.11 8.05
C LEU A 68 2.38 -4.32 8.29
N GLY A 69 2.86 -5.51 7.94
CA GLY A 69 2.15 -6.78 8.17
C GLY A 69 3.02 -7.79 8.91
N MET A 70 2.51 -8.42 9.97
CA MET A 70 3.14 -9.60 10.56
C MET A 70 2.32 -10.82 10.17
N TYR A 71 2.98 -11.80 9.56
CA TYR A 71 2.33 -13.00 9.04
C TYR A 71 2.79 -14.24 9.80
N THR A 72 1.83 -15.10 10.12
CA THR A 72 2.02 -16.49 10.52
C THR A 72 1.10 -17.36 9.66
N GLU A 73 1.27 -18.68 9.67
CA GLU A 73 0.40 -19.59 8.91
C GLU A 73 -1.09 -19.45 9.26
N VAL A 74 -1.42 -19.12 10.50
CA VAL A 74 -2.80 -19.10 11.02
C VAL A 74 -3.38 -17.70 11.23
N ILE A 75 -2.53 -16.70 11.45
CA ILE A 75 -2.97 -15.33 11.71
C ILE A 75 -2.02 -14.30 11.10
N GLU A 76 -2.61 -13.20 10.64
CA GLU A 76 -1.91 -12.04 10.13
C GLU A 76 -2.39 -10.78 10.84
N PHE A 77 -1.46 -9.92 11.26
CA PHE A 77 -1.74 -8.60 11.81
C PHE A 77 -1.25 -7.53 10.85
N ASN A 78 -2.03 -6.47 10.65
CA ASN A 78 -1.70 -5.37 9.76
C ASN A 78 -1.90 -4.03 10.45
N PHE A 79 -0.96 -3.12 10.25
CA PHE A 79 -1.02 -1.73 10.66
C PHE A 79 -0.82 -0.86 9.43
N ALA A 80 -1.63 0.18 9.24
CA ALA A 80 -1.51 1.03 8.07
C ALA A 80 -1.98 2.46 8.30
N THR A 81 -1.56 3.35 7.41
CA THR A 81 -2.14 4.67 7.20
C THR A 81 -2.28 4.90 5.70
N SER A 82 -3.36 5.56 5.28
CA SER A 82 -3.65 5.93 3.89
C SER A 82 -3.20 7.35 3.54
N TYR A 83 -2.81 8.14 4.55
CA TYR A 83 -2.41 9.55 4.41
C TYR A 83 -1.07 9.82 5.12
N PHE A 84 -0.05 9.02 4.83
CA PHE A 84 1.28 9.14 5.44
C PHE A 84 1.92 10.52 5.19
N GLN A 85 1.55 11.20 4.10
CA GLN A 85 1.98 12.58 3.85
C GLN A 85 1.61 13.55 4.98
N ALA A 86 0.55 13.28 5.74
CA ALA A 86 0.18 14.08 6.90
C ALA A 86 1.20 13.97 8.05
N VAL A 87 1.96 12.88 8.12
CA VAL A 87 3.02 12.67 9.13
C VAL A 87 4.26 13.48 8.78
N VAL A 88 4.67 13.49 7.50
CA VAL A 88 5.90 14.16 7.06
C VAL A 88 5.70 15.65 6.73
N ALA A 89 4.47 16.07 6.43
CA ALA A 89 4.11 17.46 6.11
C ALA A 89 2.83 17.91 6.84
N PRO A 90 2.83 17.95 8.19
CA PRO A 90 1.62 18.10 9.00
C PRO A 90 0.87 19.42 8.77
N ASN A 91 1.58 20.50 8.46
CA ASN A 91 0.96 21.82 8.18
C ASN A 91 0.10 21.83 6.90
N SER A 92 0.21 20.80 6.06
CA SER A 92 -0.57 20.64 4.82
C SER A 92 -1.58 19.50 4.89
N ALA A 93 -1.74 18.87 6.06
CA ALA A 93 -2.57 17.69 6.23
C ALA A 93 -4.07 18.04 6.09
N LYS A 94 -4.73 17.41 5.12
CA LYS A 94 -6.20 17.47 4.98
C LYS A 94 -6.90 16.37 5.79
N GLN A 95 -6.22 15.24 6.01
CA GLN A 95 -6.76 14.06 6.69
C GLN A 95 -5.65 13.27 7.40
N ILE A 96 -6.00 12.60 8.50
CA ILE A 96 -5.16 11.62 9.19
C ILE A 96 -5.92 10.29 9.23
N SER A 97 -5.21 9.19 9.03
CA SER A 97 -5.77 7.84 9.16
C SER A 97 -4.80 6.93 9.88
N VAL A 98 -5.33 6.03 10.70
CA VAL A 98 -4.60 4.88 11.24
C VAL A 98 -5.56 3.70 11.18
N ALA A 99 -5.07 2.55 10.72
CA ALA A 99 -5.81 1.31 10.61
C ALA A 99 -5.03 0.18 11.29
N PHE A 100 -5.76 -0.67 11.98
CA PHE A 100 -5.29 -1.96 12.47
C PHE A 100 -6.25 -3.05 11.99
N GLY A 101 -5.71 -4.18 11.56
CA GLY A 101 -6.50 -5.32 11.10
C GLY A 101 -5.88 -6.64 11.49
N SER A 102 -6.72 -7.65 11.68
CA SER A 102 -6.28 -9.04 11.81
C SER A 102 -7.01 -9.92 10.80
N ARG A 103 -6.32 -10.92 10.24
CA ARG A 103 -6.89 -11.93 9.35
C ARG A 103 -6.54 -13.31 9.86
N TRP A 104 -7.55 -14.13 10.14
CA TRP A 104 -7.43 -15.50 10.63
C TRP A 104 -7.62 -16.45 9.44
N LYS A 105 -6.71 -17.41 9.26
CA LYS A 105 -6.68 -18.36 8.14
C LYS A 105 -6.93 -19.75 8.72
N PHE A 106 -8.13 -20.28 8.52
CA PHE A 106 -8.56 -21.61 8.93
C PHE A 106 -9.29 -22.31 7.78
#